data_AF-A0A2H9P431-F1
#
_entry.id   AF-A0A2H9P431-F1
#
_cell.length_a   1.000
_cell.length_b   1.000
_cell.length_c   1.000
_cell.angle_alpha   90.00
_cell.angle_beta   90.00
_cell.angle_gamma   90.00
#
_symmetry.space_group_name_H-M   'P 1'
#
loop_
_entity.id
_entity.type
_entity.pdbx_description
1 polymer ?
#
loop_
_entity_poly.entity_id
_entity_poly.type
_entity_poly.pdbx_seq_one_letter_code
_entity_poly.pdbx_strand_id
1 'polypeptide(L)'
;MQKILRGMTDTMNSVNPPRMTALRELHEAETGAFSILIGTILSARTKDETTTKVVKVLFSKYKNAKELANAKTKDVEKIIKPIGFYHIKSKRIIEVAKIINSKYKGKVPDNLEKLVEMPGVGRKTANCVLVYAFDKPAIPVDIHVHRISNRLGLVNTKTPEETEQELMKKIPKKYWIDINDTFVMYGQNICKPISPMCSVCKIKRDCKYYKTKNAS
;
A
#
# COMPACT_ATOMS: atom_id res chain seq x y z
N MET A 1 20.19 -4.92 -0.73
CA MET A 1 18.81 -4.51 -1.12
C MET A 1 18.68 -4.28 -2.62
N GLN A 2 19.49 -3.44 -3.26
CA GLN A 2 19.44 -3.19 -4.71
C GLN A 2 19.34 -4.46 -5.57
N LYS A 3 20.22 -5.46 -5.32
CA LYS A 3 20.18 -6.78 -5.98
C LYS A 3 18.81 -7.47 -5.86
N ILE A 4 18.19 -7.39 -4.68
CA ILE A 4 16.88 -8.01 -4.40
C ILE A 4 15.79 -7.31 -5.21
N LEU A 5 15.68 -5.98 -5.12
CA LEU A 5 14.67 -5.20 -5.83
C LEU A 5 14.78 -5.36 -7.35
N ARG A 6 16.00 -5.26 -7.88
CA ARG A 6 16.28 -5.51 -9.31
C ARG A 6 15.90 -6.92 -9.70
N GLY A 7 16.35 -7.93 -8.95
CA GLY A 7 16.03 -9.32 -9.25
C GLY A 7 14.53 -9.66 -9.17
N MET A 8 13.77 -9.00 -8.29
CA MET A 8 12.31 -9.10 -8.25
C MET A 8 11.69 -8.53 -9.52
N THR A 9 12.09 -7.33 -9.92
CA THR A 9 11.63 -6.65 -11.14
C THR A 9 11.93 -7.49 -12.38
N ASP A 10 13.17 -7.94 -12.52
CA ASP A 10 13.62 -8.79 -13.63
C ASP A 10 12.86 -10.12 -13.68
N THR A 11 12.47 -10.67 -12.54
CA THR A 11 11.69 -11.91 -12.47
C THR A 11 10.26 -11.67 -12.96
N MET A 12 9.59 -10.62 -12.48
CA MET A 12 8.21 -10.31 -12.88
C MET A 12 8.14 -10.06 -14.39
N ASN A 13 9.07 -9.27 -14.94
CA ASN A 13 9.16 -9.01 -16.38
C ASN A 13 9.38 -10.26 -17.24
N SER A 14 9.96 -11.32 -16.67
CA SER A 14 10.19 -12.59 -17.40
C SER A 14 9.04 -13.59 -17.34
N VAL A 15 8.04 -13.39 -16.48
CA VAL A 15 6.91 -14.31 -16.31
C VAL A 15 5.65 -13.71 -16.91
N ASN A 16 5.27 -12.55 -16.39
CA ASN A 16 4.16 -11.74 -16.86
C ASN A 16 4.32 -10.38 -16.17
N PRO A 17 4.30 -9.26 -16.92
CA PRO A 17 4.37 -7.93 -16.31
C PRO A 17 3.36 -7.82 -15.16
N PRO A 18 3.80 -7.38 -13.97
CA PRO A 18 2.93 -7.32 -12.82
C PRO A 18 1.87 -6.25 -13.06
N ARG A 19 0.66 -6.48 -12.54
CA ARG A 19 -0.33 -5.41 -12.47
C ARG A 19 0.12 -4.40 -11.42
N MET A 20 -0.09 -3.12 -11.75
CA MET A 20 0.22 -2.01 -10.86
C MET A 20 -0.71 -2.03 -9.65
N THR A 21 -0.19 -1.60 -8.49
CA THR A 21 -1.00 -1.43 -7.29
C THR A 21 -1.88 -0.18 -7.43
N ALA A 22 -3.03 -0.14 -6.75
CA ALA A 22 -3.93 1.02 -6.86
C ALA A 22 -3.24 2.32 -6.42
N LEU A 23 -2.39 2.25 -5.41
CA LEU A 23 -1.67 3.41 -4.89
C LEU A 23 -0.62 3.90 -5.87
N ARG A 24 0.06 2.98 -6.55
CA ARG A 24 1.01 3.33 -7.61
C ARG A 24 0.28 3.99 -8.79
N GLU A 25 -0.85 3.45 -9.24
CA GLU A 25 -1.66 4.07 -10.30
C GLU A 25 -2.18 5.47 -9.91
N LEU A 26 -2.61 5.65 -8.66
CA LEU A 26 -3.09 6.95 -8.16
C LEU A 26 -1.98 7.98 -8.00
N HIS A 27 -0.77 7.53 -7.63
CA HIS A 27 0.42 8.36 -7.55
C HIS A 27 0.87 8.80 -8.96
N GLU A 28 0.97 7.87 -9.91
CA GLU A 28 1.36 8.17 -11.30
C GLU A 28 0.35 9.06 -12.03
N ALA A 29 -0.93 9.00 -11.66
CA ALA A 29 -1.98 9.88 -12.17
C ALA A 29 -2.04 11.26 -11.46
N GLU A 30 -1.07 11.57 -10.59
CA GLU A 30 -0.93 12.85 -9.87
C GLU A 30 -2.23 13.30 -9.16
N THR A 31 -2.99 12.35 -8.62
CA THR A 31 -4.34 12.63 -8.08
C THR A 31 -4.36 13.44 -6.77
N GLY A 32 -3.18 13.82 -6.25
CA GLY A 32 -3.00 14.62 -5.05
C GLY A 32 -3.13 13.83 -3.73
N ALA A 33 -2.55 14.37 -2.66
CA ALA A 33 -2.41 13.68 -1.38
C ALA A 33 -3.75 13.26 -0.75
N PHE A 34 -4.81 14.05 -0.93
CA PHE A 34 -6.13 13.72 -0.41
C PHE A 34 -6.75 12.52 -1.13
N SER A 35 -6.62 12.43 -2.45
CA SER A 35 -7.07 11.25 -3.21
C SER A 35 -6.33 10.00 -2.79
N ILE A 36 -5.02 10.10 -2.59
CA ILE A 36 -4.19 8.96 -2.15
C ILE A 36 -4.58 8.50 -0.74
N LEU A 37 -4.83 9.42 0.19
CA LEU A 37 -5.33 9.08 1.53
C LEU A 37 -6.66 8.31 1.47
N ILE A 38 -7.64 8.84 0.73
CA ILE A 38 -8.95 8.18 0.57
C ILE A 38 -8.80 6.84 -0.15
N GLY A 39 -8.01 6.79 -1.24
CA GLY A 39 -7.70 5.57 -1.98
C GLY A 39 -7.05 4.50 -1.12
N THR A 40 -6.16 4.88 -0.21
CA THR A 40 -5.52 3.95 0.73
C THR A 40 -6.51 3.36 1.73
N ILE A 41 -7.46 4.17 2.23
CA ILE A 41 -8.53 3.67 3.10
C ILE A 41 -9.45 2.71 2.33
N LEU A 42 -9.75 3.02 1.08
CA LEU A 42 -10.62 2.21 0.22
C LEU A 42 -9.96 0.90 -0.24
N SER A 43 -8.64 0.89 -0.48
CA SER A 43 -7.90 -0.30 -0.96
C SER A 43 -7.83 -1.44 0.04
N ALA A 44 -8.00 -1.16 1.34
CA ALA A 44 -7.95 -2.18 2.37
C ALA A 44 -8.96 -3.31 2.10
N ARG A 45 -8.48 -4.53 1.83
CA ARG A 45 -9.30 -5.70 1.45
C ARG A 45 -10.18 -5.45 0.21
N THR A 46 -9.65 -4.77 -0.80
CA THR A 46 -10.32 -4.56 -2.09
C THR A 46 -9.29 -4.69 -3.21
N LYS A 47 -9.70 -5.22 -4.36
CA LYS A 47 -8.81 -5.38 -5.52
C LYS A 47 -8.35 -4.02 -6.03
N ASP A 48 -7.09 -3.93 -6.42
CA ASP A 48 -6.46 -2.70 -6.87
C ASP A 48 -7.24 -2.05 -8.03
N GLU A 49 -7.65 -2.83 -9.04
CA GLU A 49 -8.36 -2.29 -10.21
C GLU A 49 -9.74 -1.73 -9.85
N THR A 50 -10.42 -2.33 -8.86
CA THR A 50 -11.69 -1.82 -8.35
C THR A 50 -11.49 -0.52 -7.60
N THR A 51 -10.45 -0.44 -6.76
CA THR A 51 -10.14 0.77 -6.01
C THR A 51 -9.80 1.93 -6.93
N THR A 52 -8.91 1.77 -7.91
CA THR A 52 -8.57 2.86 -8.84
C THR A 52 -9.80 3.40 -9.56
N LYS A 53 -10.65 2.51 -10.10
CA LYS A 53 -11.88 2.92 -10.81
C LYS A 53 -12.83 3.70 -9.91
N VAL A 54 -13.08 3.20 -8.70
CA VAL A 54 -13.99 3.85 -7.74
C VAL A 54 -13.44 5.19 -7.28
N VAL A 55 -12.14 5.30 -7.00
CA VAL A 55 -11.50 6.56 -6.57
C VAL A 55 -11.63 7.61 -7.69
N LYS A 56 -11.37 7.25 -8.95
CA LYS A 56 -11.57 8.14 -10.10
C LYS A 56 -13.01 8.69 -10.18
N VAL A 57 -14.02 7.82 -10.02
CA VAL A 57 -15.43 8.23 -10.04
C VAL A 57 -15.80 9.06 -8.80
N LEU A 58 -15.23 8.75 -7.64
CA LEU A 58 -15.48 9.51 -6.42
C LEU A 58 -14.96 10.95 -6.54
N PHE A 59 -13.73 11.12 -7.03
CA PHE A 59 -13.08 12.42 -7.16
C PHE A 59 -13.52 13.23 -8.38
N SER A 60 -14.15 12.61 -9.39
CA SER A 60 -14.85 13.36 -10.42
C SER A 60 -16.10 14.08 -9.87
N LYS A 61 -16.71 13.53 -8.80
CA LYS A 61 -17.88 14.13 -8.13
C LYS A 61 -17.50 15.02 -6.94
N TYR A 62 -16.51 14.62 -6.14
CA TYR A 62 -16.07 15.35 -4.95
C TYR A 62 -14.59 15.70 -5.08
N LYS A 63 -14.30 16.91 -5.58
CA LYS A 63 -12.96 17.30 -6.05
C LYS A 63 -11.95 17.51 -4.91
N ASN A 64 -12.42 17.72 -3.70
CA ASN A 64 -11.59 18.07 -2.55
C ASN A 64 -12.24 17.64 -1.22
N ALA A 65 -11.50 17.83 -0.12
CA ALA A 65 -11.96 17.48 1.22
C ALA A 65 -13.23 18.23 1.63
N LYS A 66 -13.40 19.49 1.24
CA LYS A 66 -14.60 20.28 1.56
C LYS A 66 -15.84 19.67 0.91
N GLU A 67 -15.77 19.31 -0.35
CA GLU A 67 -16.89 18.68 -1.07
C GLU A 67 -17.24 17.31 -0.49
N LEU A 68 -16.24 16.45 -0.25
CA LEU A 68 -16.49 15.13 0.33
C LEU A 68 -16.98 15.19 1.78
N ALA A 69 -16.52 16.17 2.57
CA ALA A 69 -16.96 16.39 3.95
C ALA A 69 -18.46 16.74 4.05
N ASN A 70 -19.01 17.39 3.02
CA ASN A 70 -20.42 17.79 2.93
C ASN A 70 -21.28 16.76 2.18
N ALA A 71 -20.69 15.65 1.73
CA ALA A 71 -21.42 14.63 0.98
C ALA A 71 -22.42 13.87 1.87
N LYS A 72 -23.57 13.52 1.31
CA LYS A 72 -24.51 12.58 1.95
C LYS A 72 -23.92 11.17 1.89
N THR A 73 -23.90 10.46 3.02
CA THR A 73 -23.36 9.09 3.10
C THR A 73 -23.95 8.16 2.05
N LYS A 74 -25.27 8.22 1.81
CA LYS A 74 -25.95 7.39 0.79
C LYS A 74 -25.44 7.63 -0.63
N ASP A 75 -25.01 8.84 -0.96
CA ASP A 75 -24.49 9.15 -2.30
C ASP A 75 -23.07 8.63 -2.48
N VAL A 76 -22.25 8.74 -1.43
CA VAL A 76 -20.91 8.14 -1.40
C VAL A 76 -21.02 6.61 -1.48
N GLU A 77 -21.91 6.00 -0.72
CA GLU A 77 -22.17 4.56 -0.73
C GLU A 77 -22.51 4.03 -2.13
N LYS A 78 -23.33 4.75 -2.90
CA LYS A 78 -23.65 4.37 -4.29
C LYS A 78 -22.39 4.28 -5.16
N ILE A 79 -21.47 5.24 -5.02
CA ILE A 79 -20.23 5.29 -5.79
C ILE A 79 -19.27 4.18 -5.35
N ILE A 80 -19.11 3.99 -4.04
CA ILE A 80 -18.14 3.06 -3.48
C ILE A 80 -18.71 1.66 -3.21
N LYS A 81 -19.93 1.35 -3.66
CA LYS A 81 -20.60 0.04 -3.50
C LYS A 81 -19.73 -1.16 -3.90
N PRO A 82 -18.89 -1.09 -4.96
CA PRO A 82 -17.98 -2.19 -5.32
C PRO A 82 -16.86 -2.46 -4.30
N ILE A 83 -16.61 -1.53 -3.37
CA ILE A 83 -15.58 -1.65 -2.34
C ILE A 83 -16.06 -2.55 -1.20
N GLY A 84 -15.21 -3.47 -0.74
CA GLY A 84 -15.53 -4.29 0.44
C GLY A 84 -15.75 -3.43 1.68
N PHE A 85 -16.78 -3.72 2.47
CA PHE A 85 -17.18 -2.95 3.67
C PHE A 85 -17.58 -1.49 3.38
N TYR A 86 -18.19 -1.23 2.22
CA TYR A 86 -18.50 0.12 1.76
C TYR A 86 -19.35 0.95 2.74
N HIS A 87 -20.30 0.36 3.48
CA HIS A 87 -21.10 1.09 4.48
C HIS A 87 -20.27 1.68 5.62
N ILE A 88 -19.21 0.99 6.04
CA ILE A 88 -18.31 1.47 7.09
C ILE A 88 -17.32 2.47 6.49
N LYS A 89 -16.78 2.14 5.30
CA LYS A 89 -15.82 2.99 4.60
C LYS A 89 -16.42 4.32 4.15
N SER A 90 -17.69 4.38 3.72
CA SER A 90 -18.36 5.61 3.30
C SER A 90 -18.40 6.64 4.43
N LYS A 91 -18.85 6.21 5.63
CA LYS A 91 -18.87 7.04 6.83
C LYS A 91 -17.45 7.49 7.19
N ARG A 92 -16.49 6.56 7.16
CA ARG A 92 -15.09 6.82 7.49
C ARG A 92 -14.43 7.85 6.58
N ILE A 93 -14.57 7.73 5.25
CA ILE A 93 -13.93 8.68 4.33
C ILE A 93 -14.56 10.07 4.42
N ILE A 94 -15.86 10.19 4.73
CA ILE A 94 -16.52 11.46 5.00
C ILE A 94 -15.98 12.07 6.31
N GLU A 95 -15.81 11.26 7.35
CA GLU A 95 -15.24 11.70 8.63
C GLU A 95 -13.78 12.19 8.47
N VAL A 96 -12.95 11.43 7.75
CA VAL A 96 -11.59 11.86 7.37
C VAL A 96 -11.64 13.16 6.59
N ALA A 97 -12.52 13.28 5.59
CA ALA A 97 -12.67 14.52 4.82
C ALA A 97 -13.03 15.72 5.70
N LYS A 98 -13.92 15.54 6.68
CA LYS A 98 -14.28 16.58 7.66
C LYS A 98 -13.06 17.02 8.47
N ILE A 99 -12.27 16.07 9.00
CA ILE A 99 -11.05 16.37 9.76
C ILE A 99 -10.03 17.11 8.89
N ILE A 100 -9.78 16.64 7.66
CA ILE A 100 -8.87 17.31 6.72
C ILE A 100 -9.34 18.74 6.43
N ASN A 101 -10.64 18.93 6.17
CA ASN A 101 -11.19 20.24 5.86
C ASN A 101 -11.13 21.20 7.06
N SER A 102 -11.52 20.78 8.26
CA SER A 102 -11.60 21.66 9.43
C SER A 102 -10.25 21.86 10.13
N LYS A 103 -9.59 20.77 10.54
CA LYS A 103 -8.35 20.80 11.34
C LYS A 103 -7.14 21.16 10.49
N TYR A 104 -7.08 20.67 9.26
CA TYR A 104 -5.91 20.83 8.39
C TYR A 104 -6.16 21.74 7.18
N LYS A 105 -7.29 22.48 7.16
CA LYS A 105 -7.64 23.47 6.13
C LYS A 105 -7.56 22.91 4.70
N GLY A 106 -7.98 21.67 4.52
CA GLY A 106 -8.00 20.97 3.23
C GLY A 106 -6.68 20.31 2.83
N LYS A 107 -5.59 20.47 3.61
CA LYS A 107 -4.28 19.89 3.32
C LYS A 107 -4.06 18.60 4.11
N VAL A 108 -3.64 17.54 3.44
CA VAL A 108 -3.26 16.29 4.14
C VAL A 108 -1.94 16.53 4.88
N PRO A 109 -1.84 16.19 6.18
CA PRO A 109 -0.57 16.25 6.90
C PRO A 109 0.41 15.20 6.36
N ASP A 110 1.66 15.59 6.24
CA ASP A 110 2.78 14.81 5.74
C ASP A 110 3.61 14.18 6.89
N ASN A 111 2.93 13.86 8.00
CA ASN A 111 3.53 13.38 9.24
C ASN A 111 2.80 12.16 9.80
N LEU A 112 3.56 11.16 10.25
CA LEU A 112 3.03 9.87 10.70
C LEU A 112 2.04 10.04 11.87
N GLU A 113 2.44 10.77 12.91
CA GLU A 113 1.64 10.93 14.13
C GLU A 113 0.28 11.59 13.83
N LYS A 114 0.27 12.58 12.93
CA LYS A 114 -0.96 13.28 12.52
C LYS A 114 -1.85 12.42 11.63
N LEU A 115 -1.26 11.56 10.80
CA LEU A 115 -2.01 10.66 9.93
C LEU A 115 -2.71 9.56 10.74
N VAL A 116 -2.03 8.98 11.73
CA VAL A 116 -2.60 7.88 12.54
C VAL A 116 -3.71 8.33 13.50
N GLU A 117 -3.83 9.63 13.77
CA GLU A 117 -4.99 10.21 14.48
C GLU A 117 -6.30 10.08 13.69
N MET A 118 -6.23 9.84 12.37
CA MET A 118 -7.42 9.77 11.52
C MET A 118 -8.16 8.43 11.69
N PRO A 119 -9.51 8.45 11.67
CA PRO A 119 -10.30 7.25 11.88
C PRO A 119 -10.02 6.18 10.83
N GLY A 120 -9.57 5.01 11.29
CA GLY A 120 -9.21 3.87 10.45
C GLY A 120 -7.92 4.04 9.65
N VAL A 121 -7.07 5.00 10.01
CA VAL A 121 -5.70 5.13 9.49
C VAL A 121 -4.74 4.55 10.54
N GLY A 122 -4.27 3.33 10.31
CA GLY A 122 -3.17 2.75 11.09
C GLY A 122 -1.80 3.09 10.50
N ARG A 123 -0.71 2.66 11.16
CA ARG A 123 0.68 2.86 10.70
C ARG A 123 0.90 2.53 9.24
N LYS A 124 0.43 1.36 8.77
CA LYS A 124 0.58 0.95 7.36
C LYS A 124 -0.07 1.96 6.42
N THR A 125 -1.30 2.36 6.69
CA THR A 125 -2.05 3.33 5.86
C THR A 125 -1.33 4.67 5.86
N ALA A 126 -0.88 5.15 7.02
CA ALA A 126 -0.13 6.39 7.12
C ALA A 126 1.20 6.33 6.35
N ASN A 127 1.96 5.25 6.47
CA ASN A 127 3.19 5.04 5.69
C ASN A 127 2.92 5.00 4.18
N CYS A 128 1.83 4.38 3.74
CA CYS A 128 1.42 4.45 2.34
C CYS A 128 1.21 5.91 1.91
N VAL A 129 0.52 6.72 2.70
CA VAL A 129 0.33 8.14 2.38
C VAL A 129 1.68 8.87 2.33
N LEU A 130 2.58 8.66 3.28
CA LEU A 130 3.91 9.27 3.26
C LEU A 130 4.71 8.91 1.99
N VAL A 131 4.67 7.65 1.58
CA VAL A 131 5.36 7.18 0.37
C VAL A 131 4.69 7.71 -0.90
N TYR A 132 3.41 7.42 -1.10
CA TYR A 132 2.76 7.64 -2.38
C TYR A 132 2.27 9.08 -2.56
N ALA A 133 2.01 9.84 -1.49
CA ALA A 133 1.53 11.22 -1.61
C ALA A 133 2.62 12.29 -1.46
N PHE A 134 3.71 11.96 -0.76
CA PHE A 134 4.72 12.94 -0.37
C PHE A 134 6.15 12.52 -0.70
N ASP A 135 6.34 11.36 -1.35
CA ASP A 135 7.65 10.81 -1.68
C ASP A 135 8.60 10.74 -0.48
N LYS A 136 8.02 10.55 0.72
CA LYS A 136 8.79 10.47 1.97
C LYS A 136 9.21 9.03 2.24
N PRO A 137 10.48 8.78 2.59
CA PRO A 137 10.94 7.44 2.97
C PRO A 137 10.17 6.91 4.18
N ALA A 138 9.31 5.92 3.93
CA ALA A 138 8.67 5.08 4.93
C ALA A 138 8.53 3.66 4.39
N ILE A 139 8.32 2.66 5.27
CA ILE A 139 8.15 1.26 4.86
C ILE A 139 6.73 0.81 5.23
N PRO A 140 5.74 0.93 4.32
CA PRO A 140 4.44 0.35 4.55
C PRO A 140 4.54 -1.19 4.56
N VAL A 141 4.39 -1.82 5.73
CA VAL A 141 4.43 -3.28 5.85
C VAL A 141 3.02 -3.85 5.85
N ASP A 142 2.73 -4.67 4.85
CA ASP A 142 1.53 -5.50 4.80
C ASP A 142 1.88 -6.99 4.82
N ILE A 143 0.90 -7.86 4.55
CA ILE A 143 1.11 -9.32 4.53
C ILE A 143 2.13 -9.78 3.48
N HIS A 144 2.33 -9.03 2.39
CA HIS A 144 3.30 -9.37 1.35
C HIS A 144 4.70 -8.97 1.79
N VAL A 145 4.86 -7.72 2.23
CA VAL A 145 6.14 -7.20 2.72
C VAL A 145 6.62 -8.03 3.92
N HIS A 146 5.73 -8.30 4.89
CA HIS A 146 6.03 -9.11 6.06
C HIS A 146 6.48 -10.53 5.68
N ARG A 147 5.67 -11.25 4.90
CA ARG A 147 5.97 -12.63 4.49
C ARG A 147 7.27 -12.73 3.71
N ILE A 148 7.46 -11.87 2.71
CA ILE A 148 8.62 -11.93 1.82
C ILE A 148 9.90 -11.55 2.58
N SER A 149 9.85 -10.54 3.44
CA SER A 149 11.00 -10.13 4.25
C SER A 149 11.49 -11.27 5.15
N ASN A 150 10.56 -11.99 5.79
CA ASN A 150 10.89 -13.19 6.58
C ASN A 150 11.38 -14.35 5.71
N ARG A 151 10.76 -14.62 4.56
CA ARG A 151 11.20 -15.68 3.63
C ARG A 151 12.61 -15.45 3.07
N LEU A 152 12.93 -14.21 2.73
CA LEU A 152 14.27 -13.84 2.27
C LEU A 152 15.31 -13.94 3.40
N GLY A 153 14.88 -13.89 4.66
CA GLY A 153 15.77 -13.84 5.82
C GLY A 153 16.29 -12.44 6.12
N LEU A 154 15.63 -11.38 5.63
CA LEU A 154 15.96 -9.99 5.97
C LEU A 154 15.65 -9.68 7.44
N VAL A 155 14.56 -10.29 7.93
CA VAL A 155 14.07 -10.16 9.30
C VAL A 155 13.64 -11.54 9.81
N ASN A 156 13.45 -11.65 11.12
CA ASN A 156 12.86 -12.79 11.80
C ASN A 156 11.89 -12.27 12.86
N THR A 157 10.65 -12.00 12.46
CA THR A 157 9.67 -11.23 13.24
C THR A 157 8.29 -11.86 13.10
N LYS A 158 7.41 -11.67 14.08
CA LYS A 158 6.06 -12.27 14.10
C LYS A 158 4.97 -11.31 13.63
N THR A 159 5.21 -10.00 13.73
CA THR A 159 4.21 -8.98 13.36
C THR A 159 4.70 -8.04 12.24
N PRO A 160 3.79 -7.44 11.47
CA PRO A 160 4.13 -6.39 10.50
C PRO A 160 4.86 -5.21 11.13
N GLU A 161 4.48 -4.81 12.35
CA GLU A 161 5.07 -3.70 13.09
C GLU A 161 6.52 -4.00 13.48
N GLU A 162 6.81 -5.21 13.97
CA GLU A 162 8.18 -5.67 14.22
C GLU A 162 9.01 -5.71 12.93
N THR A 163 8.43 -6.21 11.84
CA THR A 163 9.10 -6.21 10.53
C THR A 163 9.45 -4.80 10.10
N GLU A 164 8.53 -3.83 10.23
CA GLU A 164 8.79 -2.45 9.87
C GLU A 164 10.00 -1.89 10.61
N GLN A 165 10.01 -2.02 11.94
CA GLN A 165 11.10 -1.53 12.78
C GLN A 165 12.44 -2.18 12.43
N GLU A 166 12.46 -3.50 12.21
CA GLU A 166 13.70 -4.20 11.86
C GLU A 166 14.19 -3.87 10.45
N LEU A 167 13.30 -3.70 9.48
CA LEU A 167 13.67 -3.25 8.13
C LEU A 167 14.23 -1.82 8.16
N MET A 168 13.65 -0.93 8.96
CA MET A 168 14.14 0.45 9.12
C MET A 168 15.56 0.50 9.67
N LYS A 169 15.95 -0.43 10.56
CA LYS A 169 17.31 -0.52 11.10
C LYS A 169 18.32 -1.07 10.08
N LYS A 170 17.90 -2.02 9.24
CA LYS A 170 18.81 -2.80 8.37
C LYS A 170 18.92 -2.28 6.95
N ILE A 171 17.89 -1.59 6.44
CA ILE A 171 17.82 -1.18 5.04
C ILE A 171 18.12 0.31 4.92
N PRO A 172 19.05 0.73 4.05
CA PRO A 172 19.29 2.14 3.76
C PRO A 172 18.02 2.87 3.29
N LYS A 173 17.77 4.08 3.82
CA LYS A 173 16.57 4.91 3.55
C LYS A 173 16.24 5.09 2.06
N LYS A 174 17.26 5.16 1.20
CA LYS A 174 17.09 5.31 -0.26
C LYS A 174 16.28 4.21 -0.94
N TYR A 175 16.07 3.07 -0.29
CA TYR A 175 15.27 1.97 -0.84
C TYR A 175 13.87 1.88 -0.26
N TRP A 176 13.52 2.70 0.76
CA TRP A 176 12.29 2.48 1.54
C TRP A 176 11.01 2.64 0.71
N ILE A 177 10.99 3.66 -0.16
CA ILE A 177 9.88 3.96 -1.07
C ILE A 177 9.57 2.77 -1.99
N ASP A 178 10.61 2.10 -2.49
CA ASP A 178 10.47 1.01 -3.46
C ASP A 178 10.02 -0.32 -2.84
N ILE A 179 10.24 -0.51 -1.53
CA ILE A 179 10.00 -1.81 -0.87
C ILE A 179 8.55 -2.22 -0.99
N ASN A 180 7.61 -1.35 -0.61
CA ASN A 180 6.21 -1.74 -0.51
C ASN A 180 5.66 -2.19 -1.87
N ASP A 181 5.75 -1.32 -2.88
CA ASP A 181 5.20 -1.61 -4.21
C ASP A 181 5.85 -2.86 -4.83
N THR A 182 7.18 -2.94 -4.81
CA THR A 182 7.92 -4.09 -5.36
C THR A 182 7.53 -5.39 -4.66
N PHE A 183 7.48 -5.41 -3.33
CA PHE A 183 7.18 -6.64 -2.58
C PHE A 183 5.71 -7.03 -2.70
N VAL A 184 4.78 -6.08 -2.77
CA VAL A 184 3.37 -6.35 -3.01
C VAL A 184 3.18 -7.00 -4.37
N MET A 185 3.65 -6.37 -5.44
CA MET A 185 3.59 -6.92 -6.80
C MET A 185 4.26 -8.30 -6.88
N TYR A 186 5.45 -8.44 -6.28
CA TYR A 186 6.18 -9.71 -6.27
C TYR A 186 5.43 -10.79 -5.49
N GLY A 187 4.78 -10.43 -4.38
CA GLY A 187 4.03 -11.35 -3.53
C GLY A 187 2.69 -11.79 -4.10
N GLN A 188 2.07 -10.96 -4.93
CA GLN A 188 0.84 -11.30 -5.65
C GLN A 188 1.13 -12.24 -6.84
N ASN A 189 2.25 -12.02 -7.54
CA ASN A 189 2.54 -12.71 -8.81
C ASN A 189 3.51 -13.90 -8.67
N ILE A 190 4.57 -13.78 -7.87
CA ILE A 190 5.68 -14.74 -7.81
C ILE A 190 5.76 -15.44 -6.45
N CYS A 191 5.99 -14.68 -5.37
CA CYS A 191 6.18 -15.22 -4.02
C CYS A 191 4.85 -15.40 -3.28
N LYS A 192 3.96 -16.19 -3.88
CA LYS A 192 2.61 -16.47 -3.37
C LYS A 192 2.65 -17.15 -1.99
N PRO A 193 1.62 -16.96 -1.14
CA PRO A 193 1.54 -17.61 0.17
C PRO A 193 1.65 -19.14 0.04
N ILE A 194 0.89 -19.72 -0.89
CA ILE A 194 0.89 -21.14 -1.24
C ILE A 194 1.61 -21.30 -2.59
N SER A 195 2.48 -22.30 -2.70
CA SER A 195 3.21 -22.65 -3.93
C SER A 195 3.89 -21.45 -4.63
N PRO A 196 4.86 -20.77 -3.98
CA PRO A 196 5.62 -19.70 -4.62
C PRO A 196 6.38 -20.22 -5.85
N MET A 197 6.47 -19.40 -6.90
CA MET A 197 7.10 -19.76 -8.17
C MET A 197 8.64 -19.67 -8.08
N CYS A 198 9.24 -20.49 -7.22
CA CYS A 198 10.68 -20.47 -6.96
C CYS A 198 11.53 -20.87 -8.17
N SER A 199 11.00 -21.66 -9.12
CA SER A 199 11.72 -22.08 -10.33
C SER A 199 12.21 -20.90 -11.16
N VAL A 200 11.33 -19.91 -11.36
CA VAL A 200 11.58 -18.68 -12.15
C VAL A 200 12.16 -17.52 -11.33
N CYS A 201 12.16 -17.62 -10.00
CA CYS A 201 12.66 -16.58 -9.08
C CYS A 201 14.17 -16.33 -9.25
N LYS A 202 14.56 -15.18 -9.80
CA LYS A 202 15.98 -14.83 -10.05
C LYS A 202 16.77 -14.56 -8.77
N ILE A 203 16.09 -14.30 -7.66
CA ILE A 203 16.71 -14.08 -6.34
C ILE A 203 16.71 -15.35 -5.46
N LYS A 204 16.33 -16.52 -6.00
CA LYS A 204 16.19 -17.76 -5.20
C LYS A 204 17.48 -18.20 -4.51
N ARG A 205 18.65 -17.92 -5.11
CA ARG A 205 19.96 -18.25 -4.55
C ARG A 205 20.30 -17.43 -3.29
N ASP A 206 19.67 -16.28 -3.10
CA ASP A 206 19.84 -15.44 -1.91
C ASP A 206 18.70 -15.63 -0.90
N CYS A 207 17.68 -16.44 -1.22
CA CYS A 207 16.48 -16.62 -0.42
C CYS A 207 16.63 -17.72 0.64
N LYS A 208 16.57 -17.35 1.94
CA LYS A 208 16.64 -18.30 3.06
C LYS A 208 15.58 -19.42 2.94
N TYR A 209 14.33 -19.07 2.67
CA TYR A 209 13.21 -20.03 2.52
C TYR A 209 13.47 -21.08 1.44
N TYR A 210 14.00 -20.66 0.28
CA TYR A 210 14.29 -21.57 -0.83
C TYR A 210 15.40 -22.56 -0.46
N LYS A 211 16.46 -22.07 0.20
CA LYS A 211 17.57 -22.92 0.65
C LYS A 211 17.10 -23.97 1.63
N THR A 212 16.30 -23.59 2.63
CA THR A 212 15.82 -24.54 3.65
C THR A 212 14.88 -25.59 3.06
N LYS A 213 14.01 -25.23 2.11
CA LYS A 213 13.09 -26.20 1.49
C LYS A 213 13.74 -27.20 0.52
N ASN A 214 14.90 -26.86 -0.05
CA ASN A 214 15.61 -27.73 -1.01
C ASN A 214 16.92 -28.29 -0.42
N ALA A 215 17.10 -28.20 0.90
CA ALA A 215 18.21 -28.83 1.62
C ALA A 215 17.85 -30.25 2.08
N SER A 216 16.81 -30.84 1.48
CA SER A 216 16.26 -32.17 1.79
C SER A 216 16.25 -33.02 0.52
#